data_AF-A0A962E5K3-F1
#
_entry.id   AF-A0A962E5K3-F1
#
_cell.length_a   1.000
_cell.length_b   1.000
_cell.length_c   1.000
_cell.angle_alpha   90.00
_cell.angle_beta   90.00
_cell.angle_gamma   90.00
#
_symmetry.space_group_name_H-M   'P 1'
#
loop_
_entity.id
_entity.type
_entity.pdbx_description
1 polymer ?
#
loop_
_entity_poly.entity_id
_entity_poly.type
_entity_poly.pdbx_seq_one_letter_code
_entity_poly.pdbx_strand_id
1 'polypeptide(L)'
;MNRVFALIAMLCMPLALWAQTLDVTGDELLGGEADNKLRAIAGEAAQSGRGLQVSAPEYWHDLIAGQLRQGSAGLNVPMSFRDTTIEMVTVRLVDSAPVEPEPAPVVEPTPAPAPAPTPVPAPPPPPRPQPVAATPPPAPTPTPAPAPVREPEPEPAPTPPPPAPAPAPVPTPPPAPAPTPEPTPAPTPPVAEPAAQAAAEPAEEPAEPEPVGVVMAIVPAPGSDKRAQMERRFNQGSAISETVEADALRRGDQLYLSDDVVVVLRRTTGGVLDRYWLQGEIDFGSRNFSSRGSRAFVVRR
;
A
#
# COMPACT_ATOMS: atom_id res chain seq x y z
N MET A 1 33.96 -50.89 -34.81
CA MET A 1 33.15 -50.93 -33.58
C MET A 1 33.50 -49.74 -32.69
N ASN A 2 32.45 -49.03 -32.23
CA ASN A 2 32.29 -48.14 -31.06
C ASN A 2 33.23 -46.90 -30.95
N ARG A 3 32.81 -45.65 -31.23
CA ARG A 3 31.85 -44.77 -30.51
C ARG A 3 32.03 -44.77 -29.00
N VAL A 4 32.58 -43.68 -28.43
CA VAL A 4 31.95 -42.87 -27.36
C VAL A 4 32.51 -41.44 -27.44
N PHE A 5 31.68 -40.51 -27.91
CA PHE A 5 31.77 -39.08 -27.60
C PHE A 5 31.34 -38.93 -26.13
N ALA A 6 32.24 -38.51 -25.24
CA ALA A 6 31.84 -38.09 -23.90
C ALA A 6 31.29 -36.66 -24.02
N LEU A 7 29.96 -36.55 -24.04
CA LEU A 7 29.22 -35.32 -23.88
C LEU A 7 29.78 -34.54 -22.68
N ILE A 8 30.22 -33.31 -22.94
CA ILE A 8 30.25 -32.27 -21.93
C ILE A 8 28.78 -32.10 -21.52
N ALA A 9 28.47 -32.52 -20.30
CA ALA A 9 27.20 -32.28 -19.66
C ALA A 9 27.02 -30.76 -19.53
N MET A 10 26.43 -30.17 -20.56
CA MET A 10 25.71 -28.92 -20.49
C MET A 10 24.61 -29.17 -19.47
N LEU A 11 24.92 -28.81 -18.21
CA LEU A 11 23.98 -28.82 -17.11
C LEU A 11 22.84 -27.88 -17.52
N CYS A 12 21.81 -28.45 -18.14
CA CYS A 12 20.51 -27.83 -18.31
C CYS A 12 20.00 -27.50 -16.92
N MET A 13 20.33 -26.29 -16.45
CA MET A 13 19.41 -25.58 -15.57
C MET A 13 18.07 -25.53 -16.30
N PRO A 14 16.97 -25.91 -15.63
CA PRO A 14 15.66 -25.79 -16.25
C PRO A 14 15.45 -24.30 -16.58
N LEU A 15 15.40 -23.99 -17.87
CA LEU A 15 14.83 -22.73 -18.36
C LEU A 15 13.38 -22.71 -17.88
N ALA A 16 13.14 -22.09 -16.73
CA ALA A 16 11.82 -21.67 -16.29
C ALA A 16 11.39 -20.52 -17.22
N LEU A 17 11.01 -20.88 -18.44
CA LEU A 17 10.60 -20.00 -19.52
C LEU A 17 9.17 -19.47 -19.32
N TRP A 18 8.76 -19.11 -18.10
CA TRP A 18 7.33 -18.89 -17.77
C TRP A 18 7.15 -17.74 -16.77
N ALA A 19 7.42 -16.52 -17.24
CA ALA A 19 6.64 -15.29 -16.95
C ALA A 19 7.40 -14.07 -17.50
N GLN A 20 7.19 -13.71 -18.77
CA GLN A 20 7.64 -12.38 -19.27
C GLN A 20 6.87 -11.23 -18.62
N THR A 21 5.91 -11.55 -17.75
CA THR A 21 4.99 -10.64 -17.09
C THR A 21 4.74 -11.18 -15.69
N LEU A 22 5.08 -10.41 -14.68
CA LEU A 22 4.78 -10.65 -13.29
C LEU A 22 3.63 -9.73 -12.90
N ASP A 23 2.50 -10.33 -12.55
CA ASP A 23 1.36 -9.62 -11.99
C ASP A 23 1.38 -9.80 -10.47
N VAL A 24 1.23 -8.69 -9.77
CA VAL A 24 1.26 -8.61 -8.32
C VAL A 24 0.07 -7.75 -7.89
N THR A 25 -0.73 -8.26 -6.97
CA THR A 25 -1.82 -7.49 -6.38
C THR A 25 -1.30 -6.45 -5.39
N GLY A 26 -2.06 -5.39 -5.15
CA GLY A 26 -1.72 -4.39 -4.13
C GLY A 26 -1.48 -5.01 -2.75
N ASP A 27 -2.27 -6.02 -2.36
CA ASP A 27 -2.10 -6.72 -1.09
C ASP A 27 -0.79 -7.51 -1.01
N GLU A 28 -0.39 -8.24 -2.06
CA GLU A 28 0.90 -8.95 -2.11
C GLU A 28 2.09 -7.99 -2.08
N LEU A 29 1.97 -6.83 -2.76
CA LEU A 29 2.98 -5.79 -2.75
C LEU A 29 3.18 -5.22 -1.34
N LEU A 30 2.07 -4.96 -0.65
CA LEU A 30 2.07 -4.29 0.65
C LEU A 30 2.31 -5.27 1.80
N GLY A 31 2.04 -6.57 1.60
CA GLY A 31 2.36 -7.66 2.51
C GLY A 31 3.81 -8.15 2.42
N GLY A 32 4.60 -7.63 1.46
CA GLY A 32 6.01 -8.01 1.26
C GLY A 32 6.21 -9.35 0.55
N GLU A 33 5.13 -10.06 0.23
CA GLU A 33 5.17 -11.32 -0.53
C GLU A 33 5.68 -11.08 -1.97
N ALA A 34 5.40 -9.90 -2.52
CA ALA A 34 5.91 -9.49 -3.82
C ALA A 34 7.38 -9.08 -3.82
N ASP A 35 8.00 -8.77 -2.68
CA ASP A 35 9.37 -8.23 -2.63
C ASP A 35 10.36 -9.21 -3.25
N ASN A 36 10.24 -10.49 -2.93
CA ASN A 36 11.08 -11.54 -3.49
C ASN A 36 10.81 -11.73 -5.00
N LYS A 37 9.54 -11.62 -5.43
CA LYS A 37 9.16 -11.75 -6.85
C LYS A 37 9.72 -10.57 -7.68
N LEU A 38 9.60 -9.35 -7.16
CA LEU A 38 10.14 -8.13 -7.77
C LEU A 38 11.67 -8.14 -7.81
N ARG A 39 12.32 -8.64 -6.75
CA ARG A 39 13.78 -8.78 -6.76
C ARG A 39 14.25 -9.85 -7.76
N ALA A 40 13.54 -10.97 -7.83
CA ALA A 40 13.85 -12.05 -8.77
C ALA A 40 13.74 -11.58 -10.23
N ILE A 41 12.65 -10.89 -10.58
CA ILE A 41 12.44 -10.40 -11.96
C ILE A 41 13.45 -9.30 -12.33
N ALA A 42 13.87 -8.48 -11.37
CA ALA A 42 14.94 -7.50 -11.58
C ALA A 42 16.31 -8.15 -11.78
N GLY A 43 16.62 -9.21 -11.03
CA GLY A 43 17.81 -10.02 -11.24
C GLY A 43 17.82 -10.71 -12.60
N GLU A 44 16.65 -11.19 -13.06
CA GLU A 44 16.48 -11.79 -14.39
C GLU A 44 16.66 -10.74 -15.50
N ALA A 45 16.05 -9.56 -15.38
CA ALA A 45 16.24 -8.46 -16.32
C ALA A 45 17.70 -8.03 -16.41
N ALA A 46 18.39 -7.95 -15.28
CA ALA A 46 19.81 -7.62 -15.21
C ALA A 46 20.72 -8.66 -15.89
N GLN A 47 20.44 -9.96 -15.69
CA GLN A 47 21.20 -11.05 -16.32
C GLN A 47 20.92 -11.20 -17.81
N SER A 48 19.69 -10.90 -18.23
CA SER A 48 19.26 -10.98 -19.63
C SER A 48 19.55 -9.71 -20.44
N GLY A 49 20.00 -8.62 -19.79
CA GLY A 49 20.21 -7.32 -20.44
C GLY A 49 18.91 -6.64 -20.87
N ARG A 50 17.76 -7.09 -20.34
CA ARG A 50 16.42 -6.62 -20.71
C ARG A 50 15.95 -5.49 -19.79
N GLY A 51 15.01 -4.69 -20.27
CA GLY A 51 14.42 -3.59 -19.51
C GLY A 51 13.17 -4.04 -18.78
N LEU A 52 12.73 -3.23 -17.82
CA LEU A 52 11.51 -3.48 -17.07
C LEU A 52 10.48 -2.41 -17.39
N GLN A 53 9.29 -2.82 -17.81
CA GLN A 53 8.13 -1.95 -17.87
C GLN A 53 7.21 -2.28 -16.71
N VAL A 54 6.98 -1.30 -15.83
CA VAL A 54 6.14 -1.42 -14.65
C VAL A 54 4.88 -0.62 -14.87
N SER A 55 3.71 -1.26 -14.77
CA SER A 55 2.41 -0.58 -14.75
C SER A 55 1.86 -0.66 -13.33
N ALA A 56 1.67 0.48 -12.67
CA ALA A 56 1.19 0.56 -11.30
C ALA A 56 0.65 1.98 -11.01
N PRO A 57 -0.20 2.16 -10.00
CA PRO A 57 -0.55 3.47 -9.48
C PRO A 57 0.68 4.28 -9.05
N GLU A 58 0.68 5.60 -9.32
CA GLU A 58 1.79 6.53 -9.03
C GLU A 58 2.36 6.39 -7.61
N TYR A 59 1.49 6.22 -6.61
CA TYR A 59 1.89 6.14 -5.20
C TYR A 59 2.66 4.84 -4.84
N TRP A 60 2.75 3.85 -5.73
CA TRP A 60 3.60 2.67 -5.56
C TRP A 60 4.92 2.71 -6.33
N HIS A 61 5.12 3.71 -7.21
CA HIS A 61 6.29 3.74 -8.10
C HIS A 61 7.60 3.72 -7.33
N ASP A 62 7.74 4.52 -6.26
CA ASP A 62 8.95 4.57 -5.46
C ASP A 62 9.25 3.26 -4.72
N LEU A 63 8.20 2.61 -4.20
CA LEU A 63 8.32 1.33 -3.50
C LEU A 63 8.81 0.25 -4.47
N ILE A 64 8.16 0.15 -5.64
CA ILE A 64 8.51 -0.84 -6.67
C ILE A 64 9.93 -0.55 -7.21
N ALA A 65 10.25 0.71 -7.52
CA ALA A 65 11.60 1.11 -7.95
C ALA A 65 12.67 0.78 -6.91
N GLY A 66 12.34 0.91 -5.62
CA GLY A 66 13.21 0.50 -4.52
C GLY A 66 13.52 -1.00 -4.56
N GLN A 67 12.49 -1.84 -4.70
CA GLN A 67 12.66 -3.30 -4.72
C GLN A 67 13.36 -3.80 -5.98
N LEU A 68 13.01 -3.25 -7.15
CA LEU A 68 13.66 -3.60 -8.42
C LEU A 68 15.16 -3.24 -8.42
N ARG A 69 15.53 -2.08 -7.88
CA ARG A 69 16.96 -1.70 -7.75
C ARG A 69 17.74 -2.59 -6.80
N GLN A 70 17.09 -3.06 -5.72
CA GLN A 70 17.72 -4.02 -4.81
C GLN A 70 17.93 -5.39 -5.48
N GLY A 71 16.97 -5.82 -6.32
CA GLY A 71 17.08 -7.08 -7.07
C GLY A 71 18.09 -7.04 -8.21
N SER A 72 18.32 -5.87 -8.83
CA SER A 72 19.28 -5.74 -9.93
C SER A 72 20.75 -5.71 -9.49
N ALA A 73 21.04 -5.86 -8.18
CA ALA A 73 22.39 -5.90 -7.62
C ALA A 73 23.31 -4.73 -8.07
N GLY A 74 22.72 -3.55 -8.32
CA GLY A 74 23.44 -2.36 -8.78
C GLY A 74 23.71 -2.29 -10.29
N LEU A 75 23.22 -3.26 -11.08
CA LEU A 75 23.24 -3.18 -12.53
C LEU A 75 22.20 -2.16 -13.02
N ASN A 76 22.58 -1.36 -14.03
CA ASN A 76 21.73 -0.34 -14.63
C ASN A 76 20.69 -1.00 -15.55
N VAL A 77 19.55 -1.38 -14.97
CA VAL A 77 18.40 -1.91 -15.70
C VAL A 77 17.49 -0.74 -16.09
N PRO A 78 17.21 -0.50 -17.38
CA PRO A 78 16.29 0.56 -17.77
C PRO A 78 14.88 0.21 -17.30
N MET A 79 14.27 1.09 -16.51
CA MET A 79 12.93 0.94 -15.96
C MET A 79 11.99 2.00 -16.56
N SER A 80 10.82 1.57 -17.04
CA SER A 80 9.76 2.45 -17.54
C SER A 80 8.51 2.27 -16.70
N PHE A 81 8.08 3.34 -16.02
CA PHE A 81 6.85 3.33 -15.22
C PHE A 81 5.67 3.86 -16.03
N ARG A 82 4.53 3.16 -15.95
CA ARG A 82 3.24 3.58 -16.48
C ARG A 82 2.28 3.69 -15.32
N ASP A 83 1.68 4.87 -15.18
CA ASP A 83 0.62 5.09 -14.20
C ASP A 83 -0.66 4.37 -14.62
N THR A 84 -1.30 3.72 -13.66
CA THR A 84 -2.56 2.99 -13.85
C THR A 84 -3.50 3.23 -12.68
N THR A 85 -4.78 3.38 -12.95
CA THR A 85 -5.82 3.53 -11.92
C THR A 85 -6.26 2.22 -11.27
N ILE A 86 -5.70 1.08 -11.70
CA ILE A 86 -6.00 -0.26 -11.16
C ILE A 86 -4.96 -0.58 -10.08
N GLU A 87 -5.41 -1.10 -8.94
CA GLU A 87 -4.58 -1.56 -7.81
C GLU A 87 -3.86 -2.89 -8.13
N MET A 88 -3.26 -2.98 -9.30
CA MET A 88 -2.49 -4.12 -9.80
C MET A 88 -1.15 -3.62 -10.33
N VAL A 89 -0.08 -4.33 -9.98
CA VAL A 89 1.25 -4.10 -10.49
C VAL A 89 1.56 -5.14 -11.55
N THR A 90 1.80 -4.69 -12.77
CA THR A 90 2.25 -5.55 -13.87
C THR A 90 3.67 -5.18 -14.25
N VAL A 91 4.62 -6.08 -14.03
CA VAL A 91 6.03 -5.92 -14.42
C VAL A 91 6.31 -6.79 -15.63
N ARG A 92 6.70 -6.17 -16.75
CA ARG A 92 7.06 -6.87 -17.98
C ARG A 92 8.55 -6.75 -18.23
N LEU A 93 9.18 -7.87 -18.58
CA LEU A 93 10.48 -7.80 -19.23
C LEU A 93 10.23 -7.38 -20.67
N VAL A 94 10.67 -6.18 -20.99
CA VAL A 94 10.77 -5.72 -22.36
C VAL A 94 12.18 -6.02 -22.82
N ASP A 95 12.35 -6.50 -24.05
CA ASP A 95 13.69 -6.45 -24.63
C ASP A 95 14.11 -4.99 -24.54
N SER A 96 15.15 -4.73 -23.74
CA SER A 96 15.88 -3.48 -23.91
C SER A 96 16.23 -3.54 -25.38
N ALA A 97 15.70 -2.60 -26.18
CA ALA A 97 16.32 -2.33 -27.45
C ALA A 97 17.82 -2.30 -27.14
N PRO A 98 18.65 -3.09 -27.85
CA PRO A 98 20.07 -3.05 -27.61
C PRO A 98 20.39 -1.56 -27.50
N VAL A 99 21.11 -1.19 -26.44
CA VAL A 99 21.88 0.04 -26.53
C VAL A 99 22.84 -0.29 -27.67
N GLU A 100 22.36 -0.08 -28.90
CA GLU A 100 23.16 0.08 -30.07
C GLU A 100 24.17 1.10 -29.57
N PRO A 101 25.45 0.72 -29.48
CA PRO A 101 26.47 1.67 -29.05
C PRO A 101 26.17 2.91 -29.85
N GLU A 102 25.86 4.01 -29.14
CA GLU A 102 25.63 5.30 -29.75
C GLU A 102 26.59 5.40 -30.92
N PRO A 103 26.08 5.46 -32.18
CA PRO A 103 26.92 5.26 -33.34
C PRO A 103 28.09 6.23 -33.16
N ALA A 104 29.30 5.68 -33.11
CA ALA A 104 30.52 6.48 -33.02
C ALA A 104 30.33 7.64 -33.99
N PRO A 105 30.45 8.91 -33.54
CA PRO A 105 30.02 10.06 -34.32
C PRO A 105 30.59 9.89 -35.71
N VAL A 106 29.70 9.73 -36.69
CA VAL A 106 30.11 9.70 -38.09
C VAL A 106 30.81 11.03 -38.28
N VAL A 107 32.11 10.97 -38.51
CA VAL A 107 32.91 12.13 -38.88
C VAL A 107 32.36 12.58 -40.23
N GLU A 108 31.39 13.48 -40.21
CA GLU A 108 31.05 14.28 -41.39
C GLU A 108 32.32 14.97 -41.85
N PRO A 109 32.58 15.05 -43.18
CA PRO A 109 33.76 15.72 -43.68
C PRO A 109 33.79 17.13 -43.12
N THR A 110 34.89 17.45 -42.44
CA THR A 110 35.18 18.75 -41.85
C THR A 110 34.72 19.87 -42.79
N PRO A 111 33.67 20.64 -42.45
CA PRO A 111 33.35 21.83 -43.22
C PRO A 111 34.54 22.78 -43.12
N ALA A 112 34.92 23.37 -44.26
CA ALA A 112 35.98 24.37 -44.32
C ALA A 112 35.76 25.44 -43.25
N PRO A 113 36.82 25.92 -42.57
CA PRO A 113 36.68 26.83 -41.44
C PRO A 113 35.92 28.08 -41.88
N ALA A 114 34.78 28.32 -41.24
CA ALA A 114 34.05 29.57 -41.33
C ALA A 114 34.95 30.70 -40.79
N PRO A 115 34.93 31.90 -41.40
CA PRO A 115 35.74 33.03 -40.94
C PRO A 115 35.43 33.34 -39.47
N ALA A 116 36.49 33.63 -38.72
CA ALA A 116 36.43 33.87 -37.28
C ALA A 116 35.36 34.92 -36.94
N PRO A 117 34.48 34.66 -35.95
CA PRO A 117 33.51 35.65 -35.52
C PRO A 117 34.24 36.88 -34.95
N THR A 118 33.83 38.06 -35.43
CA THR A 118 34.24 39.35 -34.90
C THR A 118 33.97 39.37 -33.39
N PRO A 119 34.92 39.81 -32.54
CA PRO A 119 34.72 39.84 -31.10
C PRO A 119 33.48 40.69 -30.75
N VAL A 120 32.52 40.06 -30.10
CA VAL A 120 31.37 40.75 -29.51
C VAL A 120 31.91 41.64 -28.39
N PRO A 121 31.60 42.96 -28.39
CA PRO A 121 32.06 43.85 -27.34
C PRO A 121 31.55 43.39 -25.97
N ALA A 122 32.43 43.44 -24.98
CA ALA A 122 32.15 43.00 -23.61
C ALA A 122 30.92 43.75 -23.06
N PRO A 123 30.01 43.07 -22.34
CA PRO A 123 28.87 43.72 -21.73
C PRO A 123 29.34 44.81 -20.75
N PRO A 124 28.62 45.94 -20.65
CA PRO A 124 28.95 47.00 -19.71
C PRO A 124 28.94 46.45 -18.27
N PRO A 125 29.80 46.97 -17.37
CA PRO A 125 29.83 46.54 -16.00
C PRO A 125 28.47 46.78 -15.32
N PRO A 126 28.05 45.88 -14.40
CA PRO A 126 26.81 46.05 -13.68
C PRO A 126 26.80 47.37 -12.90
N PRO A 127 25.63 48.03 -12.77
CA PRO A 127 25.52 49.26 -12.00
C PRO A 127 25.96 49.03 -10.55
N ARG A 128 26.70 50.00 -10.00
CA ARG A 128 27.10 49.96 -8.58
C ARG A 128 25.84 49.90 -7.70
N PRO A 129 25.83 49.07 -6.64
CA PRO A 129 24.73 49.05 -5.68
C PRO A 129 24.54 50.45 -5.11
N GLN A 130 23.31 50.97 -5.21
CA GLN A 130 22.94 52.23 -4.57
C GLN A 130 23.04 52.08 -3.04
N PRO A 131 23.39 53.15 -2.31
CA PRO A 131 23.38 53.13 -0.85
C PRO A 131 22.00 52.75 -0.35
N VAL A 132 21.91 51.60 0.33
CA VAL A 132 20.69 51.19 1.02
C VAL A 132 20.46 52.19 2.14
N ALA A 133 19.30 52.86 2.13
CA ALA A 133 18.93 53.77 3.20
C ALA A 133 19.02 53.05 4.56
N ALA A 134 19.62 53.71 5.55
CA ALA A 134 19.75 53.17 6.90
C ALA A 134 18.38 52.72 7.41
N THR A 135 18.30 51.46 7.85
CA THR A 135 17.10 50.91 8.48
C THR A 135 16.71 51.80 9.66
N PRO A 136 15.47 52.33 9.72
CA PRO A 136 15.04 53.12 10.87
C PRO A 136 15.12 52.28 12.14
N PRO A 137 15.38 52.91 13.31
CA PRO A 137 15.39 52.18 14.57
C PRO A 137 14.06 51.47 14.81
N PRO A 138 14.06 50.29 15.44
CA PRO A 138 12.83 49.56 15.71
C PRO A 138 11.87 50.42 16.53
N ALA A 139 10.61 50.44 16.09
CA ALA A 139 9.54 51.13 16.80
C ALA A 139 9.43 50.60 18.24
N PRO A 140 9.10 51.45 19.23
CA PRO A 140 8.93 51.01 20.61
C PRO A 140 7.88 49.90 20.68
N THR A 141 8.24 48.80 21.35
CA THR A 141 7.34 47.66 21.59
C THR A 141 6.08 48.13 22.30
N PRO A 142 4.88 47.83 21.77
CA PRO A 142 3.62 48.21 22.40
C PRO A 142 3.51 47.60 23.80
N THR A 143 3.08 48.42 24.76
CA THR A 143 2.77 48.00 26.12
C THR A 143 1.71 46.89 26.09
N PRO A 144 1.93 45.76 26.78
CA PRO A 144 0.96 44.67 26.78
C PRO A 144 -0.40 45.15 27.30
N ALA A 145 -1.46 44.85 26.54
CA ALA A 145 -2.83 45.13 26.92
C ALA A 145 -3.19 44.39 28.23
N PRO A 146 -4.02 44.99 29.09
CA PRO A 146 -4.44 44.35 30.33
C PRO A 146 -5.10 43.00 30.05
N ALA A 147 -4.75 42.01 30.88
CA ALA A 147 -5.26 40.64 30.75
C ALA A 147 -6.80 40.64 30.84
N PRO A 148 -7.49 39.87 29.98
CA PRO A 148 -8.95 39.77 30.02
C PRO A 148 -9.40 39.22 31.37
N VAL A 149 -10.38 39.90 31.97
CA VAL A 149 -11.05 39.44 33.18
C VAL A 149 -11.76 38.13 32.85
N ARG A 150 -11.44 37.06 33.59
CA ARG A 150 -12.06 35.76 33.38
C ARG A 150 -13.56 35.86 33.68
N GLU A 151 -14.35 35.49 32.70
CA GLU A 151 -15.80 35.31 32.84
C GLU A 151 -16.05 34.17 33.87
N PRO A 152 -17.01 34.33 34.79
CA PRO A 152 -17.28 33.32 35.81
C PRO A 152 -17.70 31.99 35.16
N GLU A 153 -17.11 30.92 35.68
CA GLU A 153 -17.37 29.55 35.23
C GLU A 153 -18.85 29.21 35.44
N PRO A 154 -19.55 28.68 34.42
CA PRO A 154 -20.96 28.34 34.53
C PRO A 154 -21.18 27.24 35.57
N GLU A 155 -22.21 27.44 36.41
CA GLU A 155 -22.58 26.53 37.48
C GLU A 155 -22.88 25.12 36.92
N PRO A 156 -22.35 24.05 37.53
CA PRO A 156 -22.49 22.70 37.01
C PRO A 156 -23.96 22.28 36.93
N ALA A 157 -24.35 21.75 35.77
CA ALA A 157 -25.69 21.25 35.51
C ALA A 157 -26.04 20.10 36.49
N PRO A 158 -27.33 20.00 36.91
CA PRO A 158 -27.76 18.98 37.85
C PRO A 158 -27.53 17.57 37.31
N THR A 159 -26.98 16.70 38.16
CA THR A 159 -26.78 15.28 37.86
C THR A 159 -28.12 14.59 37.58
N PRO A 160 -28.26 13.85 36.47
CA PRO A 160 -29.49 13.13 36.17
C PRO A 160 -29.75 12.01 37.20
N PRO A 161 -31.03 11.70 37.49
CA PRO A 161 -31.37 10.63 38.41
C PRO A 161 -30.92 9.26 37.88
N PRO A 162 -30.61 8.30 38.77
CA PRO A 162 -30.20 6.97 38.37
C PRO A 162 -31.32 6.26 37.58
N PRO A 163 -30.97 5.46 36.55
CA PRO A 163 -31.94 4.70 35.78
C PRO A 163 -32.67 3.68 36.66
N ALA A 164 -33.95 3.42 36.33
CA ALA A 164 -34.77 2.44 37.02
C ALA A 164 -34.19 1.02 36.86
N PRO A 165 -34.30 0.14 37.88
CA PRO A 165 -33.82 -1.22 37.80
C PRO A 165 -34.56 -2.00 36.70
N ALA A 166 -33.79 -2.79 35.94
CA ALA A 166 -34.31 -3.63 34.86
C ALA A 166 -35.31 -4.67 35.39
N PRO A 167 -36.35 -5.02 34.62
CA PRO A 167 -37.32 -6.04 35.00
C PRO A 167 -36.64 -7.40 35.17
N ALA A 168 -37.09 -8.15 36.17
CA ALA A 168 -36.55 -9.47 36.50
C ALA A 168 -36.71 -10.45 35.32
N PRO A 169 -35.72 -11.32 35.05
CA PRO A 169 -35.80 -12.30 33.98
C PRO A 169 -36.96 -13.27 34.22
N VAL A 170 -37.74 -13.51 33.16
CA VAL A 170 -38.83 -14.50 33.16
C VAL A 170 -38.21 -15.90 33.21
N PRO A 171 -38.70 -16.82 34.08
CA PRO A 171 -38.13 -18.15 34.20
C PRO A 171 -38.26 -18.93 32.88
N THR A 172 -37.15 -19.55 32.48
CA THR A 172 -37.05 -20.42 31.30
C THR A 172 -37.86 -21.70 31.54
N PRO A 173 -38.71 -22.14 30.58
CA PRO A 173 -39.44 -23.39 30.72
C PRO A 173 -38.50 -24.61 30.77
N PRO A 174 -38.88 -25.69 31.48
CA PRO A 174 -38.07 -26.89 31.60
C PRO A 174 -37.89 -27.58 30.23
N PRO A 175 -36.73 -28.22 29.98
CA PRO A 175 -36.48 -28.92 28.73
C PRO A 175 -37.45 -30.10 28.56
N ALA A 176 -37.91 -30.29 27.31
CA ALA A 176 -38.71 -31.43 26.91
C ALA A 176 -37.92 -32.75 27.03
N PRO A 177 -38.56 -33.89 27.37
CA PRO A 177 -37.88 -35.17 27.50
C PRO A 177 -37.32 -35.65 26.15
N ALA A 178 -36.13 -36.23 26.20
CA ALA A 178 -35.42 -36.76 25.03
C ALA A 178 -36.18 -37.95 24.40
N PRO A 179 -36.23 -38.05 23.06
CA PRO A 179 -36.84 -39.21 22.39
C PRO A 179 -35.99 -40.48 22.59
N THR A 180 -36.70 -41.59 22.78
CA THR A 180 -36.16 -42.96 22.88
C THR A 180 -35.51 -43.38 21.57
N PRO A 181 -34.30 -43.96 21.56
CA PRO A 181 -33.66 -44.43 20.33
C PRO A 181 -34.40 -45.64 19.72
N GLU A 182 -34.64 -45.58 18.41
CA GLU A 182 -35.12 -46.71 17.60
C GLU A 182 -34.02 -47.78 17.40
N PRO A 183 -34.39 -49.07 17.30
CA PRO A 183 -33.43 -50.15 17.09
C PRO A 183 -32.78 -50.12 15.70
N THR A 184 -31.47 -50.36 15.71
CA THR A 184 -30.57 -50.46 14.56
C THR A 184 -30.96 -51.57 13.58
N PRO A 185 -31.15 -51.29 12.27
CA PRO A 185 -31.29 -52.33 11.25
C PRO A 185 -29.94 -52.95 10.84
N ALA A 186 -29.99 -54.24 10.49
CA ALA A 186 -28.86 -55.09 10.10
C ALA A 186 -28.23 -54.69 8.72
N PRO A 187 -26.95 -55.02 8.46
CA PRO A 187 -26.25 -54.59 7.25
C PRO A 187 -26.69 -55.33 5.98
N THR A 188 -26.94 -54.57 4.91
CA THR A 188 -27.22 -55.06 3.54
C THR A 188 -25.92 -54.98 2.70
N PRO A 189 -25.61 -56.01 1.87
CA PRO A 189 -24.35 -56.11 1.10
C PRO A 189 -24.26 -55.15 -0.11
N PRO A 190 -23.06 -54.95 -0.68
CA PRO A 190 -22.79 -53.90 -1.67
C PRO A 190 -23.20 -54.32 -3.08
N VAL A 191 -23.77 -53.38 -3.85
CA VAL A 191 -23.99 -53.53 -5.30
C VAL A 191 -23.34 -52.34 -6.01
N ALA A 192 -22.65 -52.71 -7.09
CA ALA A 192 -21.72 -51.93 -7.89
C ALA A 192 -22.33 -50.74 -8.64
N GLU A 193 -21.44 -49.77 -8.90
CA GLU A 193 -21.47 -48.75 -9.95
C GLU A 193 -21.78 -49.34 -11.34
N PRO A 194 -22.37 -48.57 -12.28
CA PRO A 194 -21.49 -47.85 -13.21
C PRO A 194 -22.00 -46.49 -13.76
N ALA A 195 -21.05 -45.55 -13.89
CA ALA A 195 -20.73 -44.69 -15.05
C ALA A 195 -21.78 -43.81 -15.78
N ALA A 196 -21.31 -42.58 -16.08
CA ALA A 196 -21.72 -41.56 -17.07
C ALA A 196 -22.47 -40.35 -16.46
N GLN A 197 -22.17 -39.07 -16.75
CA GLN A 197 -21.32 -38.44 -17.76
C GLN A 197 -21.05 -36.97 -17.35
N ALA A 198 -20.01 -36.40 -17.96
CA ALA A 198 -19.50 -35.04 -17.81
C ALA A 198 -20.54 -33.91 -18.01
N ALA A 199 -20.46 -32.88 -17.16
CA ALA A 199 -20.67 -31.47 -17.55
C ALA A 199 -20.22 -30.51 -16.42
N ALA A 200 -19.32 -29.59 -16.78
CA ALA A 200 -19.05 -28.30 -16.12
C ALA A 200 -18.43 -28.31 -14.71
N GLU A 201 -17.11 -28.20 -14.72
CA GLU A 201 -16.27 -27.50 -13.73
C GLU A 201 -16.95 -26.19 -13.27
N PRO A 202 -17.35 -26.05 -11.99
CA PRO A 202 -17.71 -24.76 -11.43
C PRO A 202 -16.41 -23.98 -11.22
N ALA A 203 -16.33 -22.81 -11.84
CA ALA A 203 -15.31 -21.81 -11.60
C ALA A 203 -15.05 -21.66 -10.09
N GLU A 204 -13.77 -21.65 -9.70
CA GLU A 204 -13.34 -21.16 -8.39
C GLU A 204 -13.93 -19.76 -8.17
N GLU A 205 -14.97 -19.73 -7.33
CA GLU A 205 -15.48 -18.55 -6.69
C GLU A 205 -14.32 -17.91 -5.89
N PRO A 206 -14.01 -16.62 -6.08
CA PRO A 206 -12.91 -15.99 -5.37
C PRO A 206 -13.19 -16.09 -3.87
N ALA A 207 -12.25 -16.69 -3.13
CA ALA A 207 -12.31 -16.88 -1.69
C ALA A 207 -12.83 -15.60 -1.01
N GLU A 208 -14.01 -15.69 -0.41
CA GLU A 208 -14.55 -14.66 0.46
C GLU A 208 -13.50 -14.41 1.56
N PRO A 209 -12.99 -13.17 1.74
CA PRO A 209 -11.92 -12.94 2.68
C PRO A 209 -12.38 -13.31 4.09
N GLU A 210 -11.60 -14.17 4.76
CA GLU A 210 -11.81 -14.56 6.16
C GLU A 210 -12.23 -13.33 7.00
N PRO A 211 -13.34 -13.39 7.74
CA PRO A 211 -13.83 -12.23 8.46
C PRO A 211 -12.82 -11.86 9.55
N VAL A 212 -12.19 -10.70 9.40
CA VAL A 212 -11.43 -10.09 10.49
C VAL A 212 -12.42 -9.82 11.62
N GLY A 213 -12.22 -10.48 12.75
CA GLY A 213 -13.10 -10.37 13.92
C GLY A 213 -12.84 -9.10 14.74
N VAL A 214 -12.84 -9.27 16.05
CA VAL A 214 -12.58 -8.17 16.99
C VAL A 214 -11.08 -7.90 17.09
N VAL A 215 -10.69 -6.63 16.92
CA VAL A 215 -9.32 -6.13 17.04
C VAL A 215 -9.26 -5.03 18.08
N MET A 216 -8.29 -5.11 18.99
CA MET A 216 -7.93 -4.02 19.88
C MET A 216 -6.92 -3.12 19.16
N ALA A 217 -7.38 -1.97 18.64
CA ALA A 217 -6.52 -1.03 17.97
C ALA A 217 -5.72 -0.21 18.98
N ILE A 218 -4.41 -0.12 18.77
CA ILE A 218 -3.52 0.68 19.60
C ILE A 218 -2.80 1.76 18.78
N VAL A 219 -2.51 2.88 19.44
CA VAL A 219 -1.59 3.87 18.88
C VAL A 219 -0.18 3.30 18.96
N PRO A 220 0.51 3.12 17.81
CA PRO A 220 1.84 2.54 17.83
C PRO A 220 2.85 3.53 18.42
N ALA A 221 3.80 2.98 19.19
CA ALA A 221 4.82 3.76 19.86
C ALA A 221 5.62 4.65 18.87
N PRO A 222 5.97 5.88 19.23
CA PRO A 222 6.83 6.74 18.42
C PRO A 222 8.13 6.03 18.04
N GLY A 223 8.49 6.06 16.76
CA GLY A 223 9.71 5.41 16.24
C GLY A 223 9.64 3.90 16.06
N SER A 224 8.51 3.24 16.35
CA SER A 224 8.33 1.83 16.03
C SER A 224 8.29 1.57 14.51
N ASP A 225 8.80 0.41 14.08
CA ASP A 225 8.80 0.03 12.67
C ASP A 225 7.39 -0.03 12.09
N LYS A 226 6.42 -0.53 12.87
CA LYS A 226 4.99 -0.56 12.49
C LYS A 226 4.45 0.85 12.24
N ARG A 227 4.74 1.80 13.13
CA ARG A 227 4.35 3.20 12.96
C ARG A 227 4.97 3.79 11.70
N ALA A 228 6.27 3.64 11.54
CA ALA A 228 7.00 4.19 10.41
C ALA A 228 6.53 3.58 9.07
N GLN A 229 6.17 2.29 9.07
CA GLN A 229 5.58 1.61 7.90
C GLN A 229 4.22 2.23 7.55
N MET A 230 3.33 2.38 8.53
CA MET A 230 2.00 2.95 8.32
C MET A 230 2.05 4.42 7.90
N GLU A 231 2.96 5.22 8.48
CA GLU A 231 3.20 6.62 8.10
C GLU A 231 3.76 6.73 6.67
N ARG A 232 4.68 5.85 6.26
CA ARG A 232 5.14 5.74 4.87
C ARG A 232 4.00 5.40 3.91
N ARG A 233 3.14 4.45 4.29
CA ARG A 233 2.03 3.96 3.46
C ARG A 233 0.89 4.97 3.30
N PHE A 234 0.52 5.71 4.35
CA PHE A 234 -0.70 6.53 4.37
C PHE A 234 -0.47 8.03 4.52
N ASN A 235 0.75 8.43 4.86
CA ASN A 235 1.11 9.83 5.11
C ASN A 235 2.47 10.23 4.50
N GLN A 236 2.91 9.55 3.43
CA GLN A 236 4.14 9.87 2.69
C GLN A 236 5.40 9.91 3.59
N GLY A 237 5.39 9.14 4.68
CA GLY A 237 6.46 9.07 5.67
C GLY A 237 6.40 10.18 6.74
N SER A 238 5.42 11.08 6.67
CA SER A 238 5.19 12.11 7.68
C SER A 238 4.48 11.53 8.91
N ALA A 239 4.78 12.09 10.08
CA ALA A 239 4.18 11.65 11.32
C ALA A 239 2.65 11.86 11.33
N ILE A 240 1.89 10.84 11.74
CA ILE A 240 0.46 10.98 12.01
C ILE A 240 0.31 11.37 13.48
N SER A 241 -0.06 12.61 13.76
CA SER A 241 -0.07 13.15 15.13
C SER A 241 -1.41 12.95 15.84
N GLU A 242 -2.48 12.76 15.08
CA GLU A 242 -3.83 12.71 15.61
C GLU A 242 -4.28 11.28 15.88
N THR A 243 -5.13 11.14 16.90
CA THR A 243 -5.72 9.87 17.31
C THR A 243 -7.23 10.02 17.32
N VAL A 244 -7.94 8.96 16.94
CA VAL A 244 -9.39 8.87 16.98
C VAL A 244 -9.78 7.59 17.72
N GLU A 245 -10.76 7.71 18.62
CA GLU A 245 -11.32 6.57 19.33
C GLU A 245 -12.26 5.77 18.39
N ALA A 246 -12.37 4.47 18.62
CA ALA A 246 -13.28 3.58 17.89
C ALA A 246 -14.72 4.11 17.84
N ASP A 247 -15.22 4.68 18.94
CA ASP A 247 -16.56 5.25 19.04
C ASP A 247 -16.73 6.58 18.28
N ALA A 248 -15.63 7.24 17.92
CA ALA A 248 -15.61 8.52 17.21
C ALA A 248 -15.46 8.36 15.68
N LEU A 249 -15.52 7.13 15.17
CA LEU A 249 -15.56 6.82 13.76
C LEU A 249 -16.86 7.32 13.11
N ARG A 250 -16.73 7.78 11.86
CA ARG A 250 -17.83 8.37 11.10
C ARG A 250 -18.06 7.57 9.83
N ARG A 251 -19.30 7.58 9.34
CA ARG A 251 -19.65 7.03 8.03
C ARG A 251 -18.70 7.54 6.96
N GLY A 252 -18.14 6.61 6.20
CA GLY A 252 -17.20 6.90 5.11
C GLY A 252 -15.74 6.98 5.53
N ASP A 253 -15.41 6.89 6.82
CA ASP A 253 -14.03 6.71 7.28
C ASP A 253 -13.47 5.40 6.69
N GLN A 254 -12.24 5.47 6.18
CA GLN A 254 -11.54 4.31 5.60
C GLN A 254 -10.49 3.83 6.59
N LEU A 255 -10.52 2.55 6.95
CA LEU A 255 -9.67 1.95 7.96
C LEU A 255 -8.73 0.95 7.29
N TYR A 256 -7.44 1.06 7.60
CA TYR A 256 -6.42 0.15 7.12
C TYR A 256 -5.72 -0.51 8.29
N LEU A 257 -5.82 -1.84 8.35
CA LEU A 257 -5.37 -2.65 9.46
C LEU A 257 -4.00 -3.29 9.18
N SER A 258 -3.07 -3.14 10.10
CA SER A 258 -1.81 -3.89 10.15
C SER A 258 -1.64 -4.44 11.57
N ASP A 259 -1.90 -5.74 11.75
CA ASP A 259 -2.04 -6.42 13.04
C ASP A 259 -3.04 -5.77 14.00
N ASP A 260 -2.53 -4.98 14.95
CA ASP A 260 -3.20 -4.24 16.03
C ASP A 260 -3.14 -2.72 15.80
N VAL A 261 -2.51 -2.28 14.72
CA VAL A 261 -2.38 -0.87 14.33
C VAL A 261 -3.36 -0.58 13.21
N VAL A 262 -4.16 0.46 13.39
CA VAL A 262 -5.12 0.89 12.37
C VAL A 262 -4.93 2.37 12.07
N VAL A 263 -4.85 2.69 10.78
CA VAL A 263 -4.88 4.07 10.30
C VAL A 263 -6.27 4.37 9.76
N VAL A 264 -6.82 5.52 10.17
CA VAL A 264 -8.10 6.05 9.69
C VAL A 264 -7.84 7.19 8.72
N LEU A 265 -8.40 7.06 7.51
CA LEU A 265 -8.41 8.08 6.47
C LEU A 265 -9.81 8.69 6.44
N ARG A 266 -9.93 9.96 6.84
CA ARG A 266 -11.19 10.71 6.86
C ARG A 266 -11.16 11.80 5.80
N ARG A 267 -12.15 11.80 4.92
CA ARG A 267 -12.30 12.87 3.92
C ARG A 267 -13.13 14.01 4.51
N THR A 268 -12.57 15.21 4.56
CA THR A 268 -13.26 16.41 5.06
C THR A 268 -13.85 17.25 3.94
N THR A 269 -14.78 18.14 4.33
CA THR A 269 -15.43 19.09 3.42
C THR A 269 -14.36 20.02 2.83
N GLY A 270 -14.03 19.81 1.55
CA GLY A 270 -12.89 20.47 0.88
C GLY A 270 -11.97 19.49 0.15
N GLY A 271 -12.17 18.18 0.33
CA GLY A 271 -11.39 17.15 -0.37
C GLY A 271 -10.05 16.84 0.29
N VAL A 272 -9.75 17.47 1.43
CA VAL A 272 -8.59 17.15 2.27
C VAL A 272 -8.81 15.79 2.92
N LEU A 273 -7.72 15.02 3.01
CA LEU A 273 -7.70 13.71 3.63
C LEU A 273 -6.96 13.83 4.96
N ASP A 274 -7.68 13.70 6.07
CA ASP A 274 -7.06 13.68 7.39
C ASP A 274 -6.71 12.25 7.79
N ARG A 275 -5.62 12.09 8.53
CA ARG A 275 -5.08 10.80 8.95
C ARG A 275 -5.03 10.74 10.47
N TYR A 276 -5.50 9.63 11.02
CA TYR A 276 -5.54 9.41 12.46
C TYR A 276 -5.04 8.00 12.78
N TRP A 277 -4.40 7.84 13.92
CA TRP A 277 -4.31 6.53 14.57
C TRP A 277 -5.65 6.17 15.18
N LEU A 278 -6.07 4.94 15.04
CA LEU A 278 -7.22 4.44 15.77
C LEU A 278 -6.78 3.92 17.14
N GLN A 279 -7.60 4.19 18.15
CA GLN A 279 -7.47 3.60 19.47
C GLN A 279 -8.80 2.97 19.91
N GLY A 280 -8.73 1.80 20.55
CA GLY A 280 -9.89 1.11 21.12
C GLY A 280 -10.31 -0.15 20.37
N GLU A 281 -11.35 -0.80 20.89
CA GLU A 281 -11.84 -2.08 20.37
C GLU A 281 -12.74 -1.87 19.15
N ILE A 282 -12.51 -2.65 18.09
CA ILE A 282 -13.34 -2.66 16.87
C ILE A 282 -13.70 -4.07 16.46
N ASP A 283 -14.98 -4.28 16.20
CA ASP A 283 -15.50 -5.48 15.54
C ASP A 283 -15.68 -5.23 14.03
N PHE A 284 -14.66 -5.62 13.25
CA PHE A 284 -14.70 -5.54 11.78
C PHE A 284 -15.68 -6.54 11.14
N GLY A 285 -16.10 -7.58 11.88
CA GLY A 285 -17.15 -8.51 11.48
C GLY A 285 -18.57 -7.95 11.65
N SER A 286 -18.71 -6.81 12.33
CA SER A 286 -20.01 -6.15 12.50
C SER A 286 -20.52 -5.54 11.19
N ARG A 287 -21.85 -5.45 11.05
CA ARG A 287 -22.52 -4.83 9.89
C ARG A 287 -22.21 -3.33 9.72
N ASN A 288 -21.51 -2.73 10.68
CA ASN A 288 -21.10 -1.32 10.64
C ASN A 288 -19.94 -1.10 9.67
N PHE A 289 -19.24 -2.16 9.24
CA PHE A 289 -18.11 -2.07 8.33
C PHE A 289 -18.39 -2.78 7.01
N SER A 290 -17.83 -2.23 5.94
CA SER A 290 -17.69 -2.91 4.66
C SER A 290 -16.25 -3.33 4.51
N SER A 291 -15.98 -4.61 4.28
CA SER A 291 -14.69 -4.99 3.73
C SER A 291 -14.53 -4.41 2.31
N ARG A 292 -13.34 -3.93 2.01
CA ARG A 292 -12.85 -3.57 0.66
C ARG A 292 -11.68 -4.43 0.22
N GLY A 293 -11.27 -5.40 1.04
CA GLY A 293 -10.10 -6.26 0.86
C GLY A 293 -9.76 -6.94 2.19
N SER A 294 -8.68 -7.71 2.23
CA SER A 294 -8.34 -8.53 3.40
C SER A 294 -8.06 -7.70 4.66
N ARG A 295 -7.61 -6.44 4.52
CA ARG A 295 -7.26 -5.57 5.66
C ARG A 295 -7.70 -4.11 5.48
N ALA A 296 -8.68 -3.86 4.61
CA ALA A 296 -9.20 -2.53 4.33
C ALA A 296 -10.71 -2.50 4.54
N PHE A 297 -11.19 -1.53 5.34
CA PHE A 297 -12.58 -1.43 5.74
C PHE A 297 -13.12 -0.02 5.55
N VAL A 298 -14.43 0.10 5.36
CA VAL A 298 -15.13 1.39 5.30
C VAL A 298 -16.29 1.39 6.28
N VAL A 299 -16.40 2.45 7.08
CA VAL A 299 -17.51 2.63 8.02
C VAL A 299 -18.80 2.93 7.25
N ARG A 300 -19.85 2.13 7.48
CA ARG A 300 -21.18 2.30 6.88
C ARG A 300 -22.16 3.06 7.78
N ARG A 301 -21.89 3.09 9.08
CA ARG A 301 -22.71 3.69 10.13
C ARG A 301 -22.45 5.18 10.30
#